data_AF-A0A5K1HRY7-F1
#
_entry.id   AF-A0A5K1HRY7-F1
#
_cell.length_a   1.000
_cell.length_b   1.000
_cell.length_c   1.000
_cell.angle_alpha   90.00
_cell.angle_beta   90.00
_cell.angle_gamma   90.00
#
_symmetry.space_group_name_H-M   'P 1'
#
loop_
_entity.id
_entity.type
_entity.pdbx_description
1 polymer ?
#
loop_
_entity_poly.entity_id
_entity_poly.type
_entity_poly.pdbx_seq_one_letter_code
_entity_poly.pdbx_strand_id
1 'polypeptide(L)' 'VFTALSLKTGKYVAIKCMKKKFDSLEKVKKLKEIQALNILSPHENIIKMI' A
#
# COMPACT_ATOMS: atom_id res chain seq x y z
N VAL A 1 11.25 -0.92 5.35
CA VAL A 1 9.90 -0.36 5.57
C VAL A 1 10.07 0.80 6.52
N PHE A 2 9.40 1.92 6.30
CA PHE A 2 9.52 3.14 7.10
C PHE A 2 8.19 3.50 7.76
N THR A 3 8.22 4.16 8.91
CA THR A 3 7.04 4.79 9.53
C THR A 3 7.00 6.27 9.17
N ALA A 4 5.84 6.79 8.77
CA ALA A 4 5.67 8.20 8.46
C ALA A 4 4.31 8.72 8.94
N LEU A 5 4.21 10.04 9.20
CA LEU A 5 2.94 10.71 9.47
C LEU A 5 2.37 11.25 8.17
N SER A 6 1.17 10.81 7.79
CA SER A 6 0.44 11.39 6.65
C SER A 6 -0.02 12.80 6.99
N LEU A 7 0.49 13.81 6.28
CA LEU A 7 0.11 15.21 6.49
C LEU A 7 -1.36 15.49 6.12
N LYS A 8 -1.96 14.65 5.27
CA LYS A 8 -3.37 14.80 4.83
C LYS A 8 -4.36 14.25 5.85
N THR A 9 -4.02 13.15 6.52
CA THR A 9 -4.95 12.43 7.40
C THR A 9 -4.54 12.46 8.87
N GLY A 10 -3.34 12.95 9.19
CA GLY A 10 -2.78 12.92 10.54
C GLY A 10 -2.49 11.52 11.09
N LYS A 11 -2.54 10.48 10.24
CA LYS A 11 -2.33 9.08 10.66
C LYS A 11 -0.90 8.62 10.41
N TYR A 12 -0.36 7.83 11.33
CA TYR A 12 0.87 7.09 11.07
C TYR A 12 0.63 5.96 10.08
N VAL A 13 1.52 5.83 9.10
CA VAL A 13 1.47 4.82 8.03
C VAL A 13 2.82 4.11 7.90
N ALA A 14 2.77 2.88 7.41
CA ALA A 14 3.95 2.13 6.99
C ALA A 14 4.18 2.36 5.48
N ILE A 15 5.40 2.74 5.10
CA ILE A 15 5.82 2.95 3.72
C ILE A 15 6.77 1.83 3.30
N LYS A 16 6.34 1.04 2.30
CA LYS A 16 7.16 -0.01 1.68
C LYS A 16 7.77 0.52 0.39
N CYS A 17 9.07 0.77 0.41
CA CYS A 17 9.82 1.16 -0.80
C CYS A 17 10.11 -0.07 -1.67
N MET A 18 9.87 0.05 -2.97
CA MET A 18 10.14 -1.00 -3.95
C MET A 18 11.40 -0.66 -4.73
N LYS A 19 12.34 -1.62 -4.88
CA LYS A 19 13.56 -1.42 -5.69
C LYS A 19 13.24 -1.26 -7.18
N LYS A 20 12.22 -1.99 -7.65
CA LYS A 20 11.77 -1.92 -9.04
C LYS A 20 11.08 -0.59 -9.28
N LYS A 21 11.51 0.11 -10.33
CA LYS A 21 10.82 1.31 -10.84
C LYS A 21 9.57 0.87 -11.62
N PHE A 22 8.49 1.60 -11.44
CA PHE A 22 7.24 1.39 -12.17
C PHE A 22 6.89 2.68 -12.89
N ASP A 23 6.56 2.56 -14.17
CA ASP A 23 6.29 3.72 -15.03
C ASP A 23 4.86 4.25 -14.87
N SER A 24 3.96 3.44 -14.29
CA SER A 24 2.59 3.85 -14.02
C SER A 24 2.02 3.17 -12.79
N LEU A 25 1.03 3.82 -12.17
CA LEU A 25 0.28 3.28 -11.04
C LEU A 25 -0.48 2.00 -11.42
N GLU A 26 -0.92 1.87 -12.67
CA GLU A 26 -1.63 0.67 -13.15
C GLU A 26 -0.73 -0.57 -13.11
N LYS A 27 0.56 -0.42 -13.45
CA LYS A 27 1.54 -1.51 -13.33
C LYS A 27 1.72 -1.93 -11.87
N VAL A 28 1.69 -0.97 -10.94
CA VAL A 28 1.76 -1.25 -9.49
C VAL A 28 0.50 -1.98 -9.02
N LYS A 29 -0.69 -1.57 -9.48
CA LYS A 29 -1.97 -2.24 -9.16
C LYS A 29 -2.06 -3.68 -9.66
N LYS A 30 -1.26 -4.07 -10.65
CA LYS A 30 -1.16 -5.45 -11.17
C LYS A 30 -0.26 -6.37 -10.34
N LEU A 31 0.44 -5.83 -9.33
CA LEU A 31 1.25 -6.67 -8.43
C LEU A 31 0.34 -7.55 -7.57
N LYS A 32 0.67 -8.84 -7.46
CA LYS A 32 -0.11 -9.81 -6.68
C LYS A 32 -0.35 -9.36 -5.24
N GLU A 33 0.64 -8.74 -4.61
CA GLU A 33 0.53 -8.19 -3.25
C GLU A 33 -0.57 -7.11 -3.18
N ILE A 34 -0.56 -6.15 -4.10
CA ILE A 34 -1.55 -5.06 -4.15
C ILE A 34 -2.95 -5.60 -4.52
N GLN A 35 -3.02 -6.54 -5.46
CA GLN A 35 -4.29 -7.18 -5.83
C GLN A 35 -4.91 -7.96 -4.67
N ALA A 36 -4.10 -8.77 -3.96
CA ALA A 36 -4.57 -9.52 -2.81
C ALA A 36 -5.10 -8.60 -1.71
N LEU A 37 -4.39 -7.52 -1.38
CA LEU A 37 -4.85 -6.55 -0.39
C LEU A 37 -6.16 -5.86 -0.78
N ASN A 38 -6.35 -5.54 -2.06
CA ASN A 38 -7.61 -4.96 -2.54
C ASN A 38 -8.77 -5.95 -2.48
N ILE A 39 -8.55 -7.22 -2.82
CA ILE A 39 -9.59 -8.27 -2.78
C ILE A 39 -9.97 -8.58 -1.33
N LEU A 40 -9.00 -8.60 -0.43
CA LEU A 40 -9.19 -9.01 0.95
C LEU A 40 -9.63 -7.86 1.88
N SER A 41 -9.57 -6.61 1.44
CA SER A 41 -10.08 -5.46 2.19
C SER A 41 -11.62 -5.43 2.14
N PRO A 42 -12.34 -5.16 3.25
CA PRO A 42 -11.85 -4.67 4.54
C PRO A 42 -11.84 -5.74 5.65
N HIS A 43 -11.15 -6.86 5.47
CA HIS A 43 -11.02 -7.89 6.51
C HIS A 43 -10.19 -7.38 7.71
N GLU A 44 -10.69 -7.56 8.94
CA GLU A 44 -10.11 -7.04 10.18
C GLU A 44 -8.65 -7.48 10.41
N ASN A 45 -8.34 -8.75 10.11
CA ASN A 45 -7.01 -9.32 10.27
C ASN A 45 -6.05 -9.04 9.09
N ILE A 46 -6.43 -8.18 8.14
CA ILE A 46 -5.63 -7.91 6.94
C ILE A 46 -5.35 -6.41 6.84
N ILE A 47 -4.09 -6.08 6.56
CA ILE A 47 -3.66 -4.69 6.47
C ILE A 47 -4.36 -3.96 5.33
N LYS A 48 -4.77 -2.72 5.60
CA LYS A 48 -5.41 -1.86 4.61
C LYS A 48 -4.38 -0.95 3.93
N MET A 49 -4.48 -0.80 2.61
CA MET A 49 -3.76 0.24 1.87
C MET A 49 -4.40 1.60 2.16
N ILE A 50 -3.60 2.59 2.60
CA ILE A 50 -4.02 3.94 3.01
C ILE A 50 -3.44 4.98 2.07
#